data_AF-A0A3D3B5L0-F1
#
_entry.id   AF-A0A3D3B5L0-F1
#
_cell.length_a   1.000
_cell.length_b   1.000
_cell.length_c   1.000
_cell.angle_alpha   90.00
_cell.angle_beta   90.00
_cell.angle_gamma   90.00
#
_symmetry.space_group_name_H-M   'P 1'
#
loop_
_entity.id
_entity.type
_entity.pdbx_description
1 polymer ?
#
loop_
_entity_poly.entity_id
_entity_poly.type
_entity_poly.pdbx_seq_one_letter_code
_entity_poly.pdbx_strand_id
1 'polypeptide(L)'
;GKRLRAAGSIGSLGHFLDGVATPVSLAIDAPSYLADSLALAGTATYKGGTLTLNPFTAKAGANSVTGIATYSGKTFALNQLTAKVGGSTFAGAVSADLSGDIPYIAAALNGQTLNLDTLMGKPGGSARSAGGGVAASGWSDAKIDFSPLRAVNAKLKLSFGQLISGAVTAGPIGIQATLSGGKLNAELANFKLYNGTGNASLSVDASGAAPRQALRLSLAKFDAYGFLKDAAGFQSIEGTGAIAIDLTASGTSQRAMVSALNGTAKLEFTDGAIRGMNIAKTMRSLTTGILAGWEESGTEKTDFAALGASFVVAKGQAQTSDLHLAGPLVRMTGAGNVDLPTQALKFRVEPQVVASLEGQGGKTDLKGLSVPVVIAGPWAKPSIYPDIAGILQNPAAAYQQLNKLGGGLVSLPGAGSLGSTGSIAGGLIQNGKLNKGALQEGAIKGLGQLLGNQGGGAQAPVVDQQPVDPAQVQPKPDQPKAKLKSS
;
A
#
# COMPACT_ATOMS: atom_id res chain seq x y z
N GLY A 1 32.62 -21.86 -15.16
CA GLY A 1 31.64 -21.22 -16.06
C GLY A 1 31.82 -21.74 -17.48
N LYS A 2 30.87 -21.46 -18.38
CA LYS A 2 30.98 -21.80 -19.81
C LYS A 2 32.17 -21.05 -20.44
N ARG A 3 32.73 -21.56 -21.55
CA ARG A 3 33.88 -20.94 -22.23
C ARG A 3 33.48 -19.57 -22.79
N LEU A 4 34.36 -18.58 -22.61
CA LEU A 4 34.30 -17.29 -23.29
C LEU A 4 35.09 -17.40 -24.61
N ARG A 5 34.54 -16.88 -25.71
CA ARG A 5 35.22 -16.79 -27.01
C ARG A 5 35.20 -15.35 -27.48
N ALA A 6 36.32 -14.87 -28.00
CA ALA A 6 36.41 -13.57 -28.65
C ALA A 6 37.19 -13.72 -29.96
N ALA A 7 36.70 -13.09 -31.02
CA ALA A 7 37.37 -13.05 -32.33
C ALA A 7 37.20 -11.64 -32.91
N GLY A 8 38.24 -11.06 -33.48
CA GLY A 8 38.18 -9.73 -34.05
C GLY A 8 39.16 -9.53 -35.18
N SER A 9 38.99 -8.44 -35.91
CA SER A 9 39.86 -8.04 -37.01
C SER A 9 40.11 -6.54 -36.97
N ILE A 10 41.27 -6.14 -37.49
CA ILE A 10 41.63 -4.75 -37.76
C ILE A 10 42.14 -4.66 -39.19
N GLY A 11 41.70 -3.65 -39.95
CA GLY A 11 42.02 -3.53 -41.37
C GLY A 11 43.53 -3.42 -41.66
N SER A 12 44.25 -2.60 -40.89
CA SER A 12 45.71 -2.45 -40.97
C SER A 12 46.26 -2.08 -39.59
N LEU A 13 47.07 -2.96 -39.01
CA LEU A 13 47.69 -2.71 -37.72
C LEU A 13 48.69 -1.54 -37.79
N GLY A 14 49.47 -1.43 -38.87
CA GLY A 14 50.42 -0.33 -39.06
C GLY A 14 49.72 1.03 -39.08
N HIS A 15 48.71 1.17 -39.93
CA HIS A 15 47.90 2.40 -40.00
C HIS A 15 47.27 2.74 -38.64
N PHE A 16 46.72 1.76 -37.94
CA PHE A 16 46.15 1.97 -36.62
C PHE A 16 47.17 2.50 -35.60
N LEU A 17 48.39 1.94 -35.60
CA LEU A 17 49.49 2.37 -34.73
C LEU A 17 50.04 3.76 -35.11
N ASP A 18 49.96 4.14 -36.39
CA ASP A 18 50.28 5.48 -36.89
C ASP A 18 49.17 6.51 -36.62
N GLY A 19 48.08 6.10 -35.94
CA GLY A 19 46.94 6.96 -35.62
C GLY A 19 45.99 7.19 -36.80
N VAL A 20 46.11 6.41 -37.86
CA VAL A 20 45.22 6.45 -39.02
C VAL A 20 43.94 5.65 -38.74
N ALA A 21 42.81 6.23 -39.14
CA ALA A 21 41.48 5.64 -38.99
C ALA A 21 41.38 4.29 -39.70
N THR A 22 41.10 3.24 -38.94
CA THR A 22 41.15 1.86 -39.42
C THR A 22 39.89 1.10 -39.03
N PRO A 23 39.22 0.38 -39.96
CA PRO A 23 38.07 -0.44 -39.62
C PRO A 23 38.43 -1.55 -38.63
N VAL A 24 37.55 -1.76 -37.64
CA VAL A 24 37.68 -2.84 -36.65
C VAL A 24 36.37 -3.61 -36.52
N SER A 25 36.48 -4.89 -36.20
CA SER A 25 35.36 -5.73 -35.77
C SER A 25 35.75 -6.61 -34.61
N LEU A 26 34.80 -6.90 -33.72
CA LEU A 26 34.98 -7.76 -32.56
C LEU A 26 33.68 -8.51 -32.27
N ALA A 27 33.74 -9.84 -32.25
CA ALA A 27 32.67 -10.71 -31.80
C ALA A 27 33.07 -11.34 -30.46
N ILE A 28 32.17 -11.29 -29.47
CA ILE A 28 32.35 -11.87 -28.13
C ILE A 28 31.16 -12.78 -27.84
N ASP A 29 31.44 -14.05 -27.58
CA ASP A 29 30.48 -15.02 -27.04
C ASP A 29 30.85 -15.31 -25.59
N ALA A 30 30.02 -14.83 -24.67
CA ALA A 30 30.25 -14.92 -23.24
C ALA A 30 28.96 -15.36 -22.52
N PRO A 31 28.52 -16.62 -22.68
CA PRO A 31 27.19 -17.08 -22.28
C PRO A 31 26.97 -17.19 -20.76
N SER A 32 28.00 -16.88 -19.96
CA SER A 32 27.89 -16.71 -18.51
C SER A 32 27.59 -15.27 -18.09
N TYR A 33 27.72 -14.30 -19.01
CA TYR A 33 27.58 -12.87 -18.74
C TYR A 33 26.60 -12.17 -19.69
N LEU A 34 26.49 -12.66 -20.92
CA LEU A 34 25.61 -12.13 -21.95
C LEU A 34 24.63 -13.21 -22.38
N ALA A 35 23.36 -12.82 -22.55
CA ALA A 35 22.33 -13.69 -23.10
C ALA A 35 22.56 -13.93 -24.61
N ASP A 36 23.01 -12.90 -25.33
CA ASP A 36 23.30 -12.92 -26.76
C ASP A 36 24.78 -12.60 -26.99
N SER A 37 25.35 -13.18 -28.06
CA SER A 37 26.71 -12.81 -28.50
C SER A 37 26.76 -11.33 -28.89
N LEU A 38 27.85 -10.67 -28.49
CA LEU A 38 28.11 -9.27 -28.79
C LEU A 38 28.89 -9.15 -30.10
N ALA A 39 28.43 -8.31 -31.01
CA ALA A 39 29.15 -7.93 -32.22
C ALA A 39 29.40 -6.41 -32.21
N LEU A 40 30.67 -6.01 -32.23
CA LEU A 40 31.11 -4.63 -32.33
C LEU A 40 31.78 -4.41 -33.69
N ALA A 41 31.47 -3.29 -34.32
CA ALA A 41 32.14 -2.82 -35.53
C ALA A 41 32.29 -1.30 -35.48
N GLY A 42 33.32 -0.77 -36.12
CA GLY A 42 33.53 0.67 -36.17
C GLY A 42 34.87 1.05 -36.79
N THR A 43 35.23 2.32 -36.62
CA THR A 43 36.52 2.85 -37.06
C THR A 43 37.36 3.21 -35.85
N ALA A 44 38.52 2.59 -35.71
CA ALA A 44 39.43 2.80 -34.60
C ALA A 44 40.62 3.70 -34.99
N THR A 45 41.07 4.52 -34.04
CA THR A 45 42.33 5.28 -34.10
C THR A 45 43.06 5.11 -32.78
N TYR A 46 44.39 5.04 -32.81
CA TYR A 46 45.22 5.06 -31.60
C TYR A 46 46.28 6.15 -31.70
N LYS A 47 46.16 7.19 -30.87
CA LYS A 47 47.08 8.33 -30.87
C LYS A 47 47.31 8.84 -29.47
N GLY A 48 48.58 9.04 -29.10
CA GLY A 48 48.96 9.62 -27.80
C GLY A 48 48.39 8.84 -26.60
N GLY A 49 48.40 7.50 -26.67
CA GLY A 49 47.87 6.63 -25.60
C GLY A 49 46.34 6.55 -25.53
N THR A 50 45.62 7.16 -26.47
CA THR A 50 44.16 7.17 -26.52
C THR A 50 43.66 6.30 -27.67
N LEU A 51 42.85 5.30 -27.35
CA LEU A 51 42.06 4.53 -28.32
C LEU A 51 40.72 5.22 -28.52
N THR A 52 40.37 5.56 -29.77
CA THR A 52 39.06 6.11 -30.12
C THR A 52 38.36 5.24 -31.14
N LEU A 53 37.10 4.89 -30.89
CA LEU A 53 36.19 4.29 -31.86
C LEU A 53 35.17 5.35 -32.31
N ASN A 54 35.23 5.77 -33.58
CA ASN A 54 34.36 6.82 -34.12
C ASN A 54 34.04 6.60 -35.62
N PRO A 55 32.79 6.28 -35.97
CA PRO A 55 31.74 5.78 -35.08
C PRO A 55 32.01 4.33 -34.67
N PHE A 56 31.30 3.85 -33.64
CA PHE A 56 31.14 2.42 -33.39
C PHE A 56 29.67 2.02 -33.34
N THR A 57 29.42 0.74 -33.56
CA THR A 57 28.15 0.06 -33.34
C THR A 57 28.44 -1.26 -32.64
N ALA A 58 27.82 -1.48 -31.50
CA ALA A 58 27.81 -2.74 -30.78
C ALA A 58 26.37 -3.28 -30.75
N LYS A 59 26.18 -4.58 -31.03
CA LYS A 59 24.88 -5.25 -31.05
C LYS A 59 24.93 -6.55 -30.25
N ALA A 60 23.90 -6.81 -29.46
CA ALA A 60 23.68 -8.08 -28.77
C ALA A 60 22.17 -8.39 -28.81
N GLY A 61 21.77 -9.36 -29.63
CA GLY A 61 20.37 -9.65 -29.91
C GLY A 61 19.64 -8.41 -30.47
N ALA A 62 18.53 -8.04 -29.84
CA ALA A 62 17.74 -6.85 -30.18
C ALA A 62 18.34 -5.53 -29.64
N ASN A 63 19.36 -5.61 -28.78
CA ASN A 63 19.97 -4.44 -28.15
C ASN A 63 21.11 -3.91 -29.02
N SER A 64 21.25 -2.59 -29.08
CA SER A 64 22.33 -1.94 -29.85
C SER A 64 22.83 -0.69 -29.15
N VAL A 65 24.13 -0.42 -29.27
CA VAL A 65 24.77 0.81 -28.77
C VAL A 65 25.60 1.40 -29.90
N THR A 66 25.43 2.68 -30.18
CA THR A 66 26.22 3.42 -31.16
C THR A 66 26.74 4.71 -30.56
N GLY A 67 27.86 5.22 -31.07
CA GLY A 67 28.38 6.51 -30.66
C GLY A 67 29.88 6.63 -30.89
N ILE A 68 30.53 7.43 -30.04
CA ILE A 68 31.97 7.65 -30.02
C ILE A 68 32.50 7.11 -28.70
N ALA A 69 33.40 6.14 -28.75
CA ALA A 69 34.07 5.61 -27.57
C ALA A 69 35.51 6.09 -27.51
N THR A 70 35.96 6.55 -26.35
CA THR A 70 37.38 6.86 -26.09
C THR A 70 37.85 6.11 -24.86
N TYR A 71 39.04 5.54 -24.92
CA TYR A 71 39.74 4.94 -23.79
C TYR A 71 41.14 5.53 -23.66
N SER A 72 41.42 6.13 -22.50
CA SER A 72 42.71 6.76 -22.21
C SER A 72 42.95 6.74 -20.70
N GLY A 73 44.16 6.39 -20.27
CA GLY A 73 44.54 6.50 -18.85
C GLY A 73 43.64 5.76 -17.85
N LYS A 74 43.05 4.62 -18.25
CA LYS A 74 42.02 3.86 -17.48
C LYS A 74 40.64 4.52 -17.40
N THR A 75 40.40 5.59 -18.13
CA THR A 75 39.09 6.22 -18.27
C THR A 75 38.45 5.81 -19.58
N PHE A 76 37.19 5.40 -19.51
CA PHE A 76 36.31 5.20 -20.66
C PHE A 76 35.36 6.38 -20.77
N ALA A 77 35.12 6.86 -21.99
CA ALA A 77 34.01 7.78 -22.27
C ALA A 77 33.26 7.35 -23.53
N LEU A 78 31.94 7.49 -23.47
CA LEU A 78 30.98 7.23 -24.53
C LEU A 78 30.23 8.54 -24.76
N ASN A 79 30.52 9.19 -25.89
CA ASN A 79 29.88 10.43 -26.30
C ASN A 79 28.97 10.19 -27.50
N GLN A 80 27.96 11.05 -27.66
CA GLN A 80 26.94 10.88 -28.71
C GLN A 80 26.33 9.47 -28.67
N LEU A 81 26.18 8.94 -27.46
CA LEU A 81 25.63 7.62 -27.23
C LEU A 81 24.20 7.60 -27.76
N THR A 82 23.86 6.57 -28.53
CA THR A 82 22.48 6.15 -28.78
C THR A 82 22.40 4.65 -28.49
N ALA A 83 21.59 4.28 -27.52
CA ALA A 83 21.41 2.90 -27.09
C ALA A 83 19.95 2.49 -27.25
N LYS A 84 19.71 1.31 -27.82
CA LYS A 84 18.43 0.61 -27.83
C LYS A 84 18.55 -0.57 -26.88
N VAL A 85 17.84 -0.52 -25.76
CA VAL A 85 17.88 -1.56 -24.73
C VAL A 85 16.46 -1.82 -24.24
N GLY A 86 16.02 -3.09 -24.27
CA GLY A 86 14.71 -3.48 -23.75
C GLY A 86 13.55 -2.73 -24.40
N GLY A 87 13.62 -2.48 -25.72
CA GLY A 87 12.61 -1.74 -26.48
C GLY A 87 12.64 -0.21 -26.28
N SER A 88 13.51 0.30 -25.40
CA SER A 88 13.65 1.73 -25.12
C SER A 88 14.89 2.31 -25.81
N THR A 89 14.78 3.54 -26.31
CA THR A 89 15.92 4.28 -26.89
C THR A 89 16.39 5.35 -25.92
N PHE A 90 17.71 5.35 -25.68
CA PHE A 90 18.43 6.26 -24.82
C PHE A 90 19.47 6.99 -25.65
N ALA A 91 19.70 8.26 -25.35
CA ALA A 91 20.80 9.04 -25.90
C ALA A 91 21.55 9.77 -24.78
N GLY A 92 22.79 10.17 -25.04
CA GLY A 92 23.54 11.04 -24.13
C GLY A 92 25.03 10.71 -24.04
N ALA A 93 25.56 10.72 -22.83
CA ALA A 93 26.96 10.43 -22.56
C ALA A 93 27.16 9.62 -21.27
N VAL A 94 28.18 8.77 -21.29
CA VAL A 94 28.60 7.95 -20.14
C VAL A 94 30.11 8.02 -20.03
N SER A 95 30.63 8.09 -18.82
CA SER A 95 32.07 7.97 -18.54
C SER A 95 32.28 7.06 -17.33
N ALA A 96 33.38 6.35 -17.34
CA ALA A 96 33.80 5.49 -16.25
C ALA A 96 35.30 5.69 -15.99
N ASP A 97 35.65 6.11 -14.79
CA ASP A 97 37.02 6.17 -14.30
C ASP A 97 37.31 4.89 -13.51
N LEU A 98 38.25 4.10 -14.01
CA LEU A 98 38.68 2.82 -13.42
C LEU A 98 40.06 2.92 -12.76
N SER A 99 40.55 4.15 -12.50
CA SER A 99 41.86 4.37 -11.91
C SER A 99 41.94 4.02 -10.43
N GLY A 100 40.83 4.12 -9.69
CA GLY A 100 40.72 3.79 -8.27
C GLY A 100 40.18 2.37 -8.00
N ASP A 101 40.26 1.93 -6.75
CA ASP A 101 39.78 0.60 -6.30
C ASP A 101 38.28 0.40 -6.48
N ILE A 102 37.51 1.48 -6.36
CA ILE A 102 36.08 1.54 -6.67
C ILE A 102 35.91 2.45 -7.88
N PRO A 103 35.38 1.95 -9.01
CA PRO A 103 35.21 2.75 -10.21
C PRO A 103 34.18 3.85 -10.00
N TYR A 104 34.39 4.98 -10.68
CA TYR A 104 33.46 6.10 -10.68
C TYR A 104 32.77 6.25 -12.03
N ILE A 105 31.44 6.21 -12.05
CA ILE A 105 30.61 6.29 -13.26
C ILE A 105 29.86 7.62 -13.29
N ALA A 106 29.97 8.37 -14.37
CA ALA A 106 29.11 9.53 -14.61
C ALA A 106 28.28 9.32 -15.87
N ALA A 107 26.96 9.48 -15.77
CA ALA A 107 26.05 9.31 -16.90
C ALA A 107 25.05 10.47 -16.98
N ALA A 108 24.89 11.01 -18.18
CA ALA A 108 23.84 11.95 -18.52
C ALA A 108 23.04 11.36 -19.68
N LEU A 109 21.84 10.83 -19.39
CA LEU A 109 21.05 10.10 -20.37
C LEU A 109 19.66 10.72 -20.52
N ASN A 110 19.16 10.74 -21.75
CA ASN A 110 17.79 11.10 -22.06
C ASN A 110 17.12 10.02 -22.90
N GLY A 111 15.80 9.89 -22.78
CA GLY A 111 15.05 8.90 -23.56
C GLY A 111 13.55 9.17 -23.53
N GLN A 112 12.79 8.45 -24.35
CA GLN A 112 11.34 8.60 -24.36
C GLN A 112 10.69 7.86 -23.19
N THR A 113 11.07 6.61 -22.98
CA THR A 113 10.46 5.72 -21.98
C THR A 113 11.56 5.06 -21.16
N LEU A 114 11.42 5.11 -19.84
CA LEU A 114 12.18 4.29 -18.90
C LEU A 114 11.24 3.25 -18.30
N ASN A 115 11.31 2.00 -18.75
CA ASN A 115 10.54 0.91 -18.16
C ASN A 115 11.38 0.19 -17.11
N LEU A 116 11.00 0.29 -15.84
CA LEU A 116 11.73 -0.34 -14.73
C LEU A 116 11.53 -1.85 -14.68
N ASP A 117 10.38 -2.37 -15.14
CA ASP A 117 10.11 -3.82 -15.09
C ASP A 117 11.05 -4.58 -16.03
N THR A 118 11.22 -4.08 -17.25
CA THR A 118 12.12 -4.69 -18.23
C THR A 118 13.59 -4.58 -17.79
N LEU A 119 13.98 -3.48 -17.16
CA LEU A 119 15.33 -3.30 -16.63
C LEU A 119 15.62 -4.19 -15.41
N MET A 120 14.63 -4.44 -14.56
CA MET A 120 14.77 -5.32 -13.40
C MET A 120 14.59 -6.80 -13.75
N GLY A 121 14.46 -7.15 -15.03
CA GLY A 121 14.29 -8.53 -15.48
C GLY A 121 12.97 -9.16 -15.03
N LYS A 122 11.97 -8.36 -14.62
CA LYS A 122 10.61 -8.84 -14.44
C LYS A 122 9.99 -9.00 -15.83
N PRO A 123 9.56 -10.21 -16.23
CA PRO A 123 8.83 -10.37 -17.47
C PRO A 123 7.63 -9.41 -17.45
N GLY A 124 7.53 -8.56 -18.47
CA GLY A 124 6.39 -7.67 -18.63
C GLY A 124 5.10 -8.50 -18.61
N GLY A 125 4.22 -8.20 -17.65
CA GLY A 125 2.89 -8.80 -17.59
C GLY A 125 2.82 -10.19 -16.96
N SER A 126 3.18 -10.33 -15.69
CA SER A 126 2.22 -11.03 -14.83
C SER A 126 1.07 -10.06 -14.60
N ALA A 127 0.09 -10.12 -15.50
CA ALA A 127 -1.23 -9.60 -15.24
C ALA A 127 -1.62 -10.05 -13.83
N ARG A 128 -1.77 -9.11 -12.90
CA ARG A 128 -2.66 -9.34 -11.76
C ARG A 128 -3.94 -9.85 -12.38
N SER A 129 -4.28 -11.10 -12.08
CA SER A 129 -5.53 -11.70 -12.55
C SER A 129 -6.63 -10.68 -12.30
N ALA A 130 -7.38 -10.36 -13.35
CA ALA A 130 -8.57 -9.55 -13.27
C ALA A 130 -9.64 -10.36 -12.52
N GLY A 131 -9.49 -10.40 -11.19
CA GLY A 131 -10.42 -10.95 -10.23
C GLY A 131 -10.34 -10.04 -9.01
N GLY A 132 -11.41 -9.30 -8.76
CA GLY A 132 -11.53 -8.34 -7.67
C GLY A 132 -11.07 -8.95 -6.34
N GLY A 133 -10.09 -8.29 -5.74
CA GLY A 133 -9.42 -8.71 -4.52
C GLY A 133 -8.04 -8.08 -4.46
N VAL A 134 -7.85 -7.16 -3.52
CA VAL A 134 -6.53 -6.65 -3.12
C VAL A 134 -5.66 -7.89 -2.84
N ALA A 135 -4.72 -8.19 -3.74
CA ALA A 135 -3.99 -9.46 -3.74
C ALA A 135 -3.43 -9.77 -2.34
N ALA A 136 -3.93 -10.86 -1.74
CA ALA A 136 -3.53 -11.40 -0.44
C ALA A 136 -2.14 -12.06 -0.49
N SER A 137 -1.16 -11.38 -1.10
CA SER A 137 0.25 -11.76 -1.01
C SER A 137 0.87 -10.93 0.11
N GLY A 138 1.22 -11.57 1.22
CA GLY A 138 1.97 -10.93 2.30
C GLY A 138 3.36 -10.46 1.85
N TRP A 139 4.07 -9.75 2.72
CA TRP A 139 5.40 -9.22 2.43
C TRP A 139 6.43 -10.32 2.17
N SER A 140 7.23 -10.18 1.11
CA SER A 140 8.26 -11.16 0.78
C SER A 140 9.41 -11.15 1.79
N ASP A 141 9.84 -12.35 2.20
CA ASP A 141 11.06 -12.59 2.98
C ASP A 141 12.30 -12.76 2.09
N ALA A 142 12.15 -12.69 0.76
CA ALA A 142 13.26 -12.80 -0.17
C ALA A 142 14.29 -11.70 0.11
N LYS A 143 15.56 -12.12 0.22
CA LYS A 143 16.67 -11.21 0.48
C LYS A 143 16.93 -10.32 -0.73
N ILE A 144 16.90 -9.03 -0.51
CA ILE A 144 17.30 -7.99 -1.46
C ILE A 144 18.81 -7.82 -1.35
N ASP A 145 19.52 -7.97 -2.47
CA ASP A 145 20.96 -7.77 -2.51
C ASP A 145 21.31 -6.30 -2.75
N PHE A 146 21.94 -5.69 -1.76
CA PHE A 146 22.45 -4.31 -1.83
C PHE A 146 23.94 -4.24 -2.17
N SER A 147 24.61 -5.39 -2.33
CA SER A 147 26.04 -5.45 -2.66
C SER A 147 26.42 -4.61 -3.90
N PRO A 148 25.58 -4.49 -4.96
CA PRO A 148 25.93 -3.68 -6.12
C PRO A 148 26.12 -2.19 -5.81
N LEU A 149 25.47 -1.66 -4.76
CA LEU A 149 25.62 -0.25 -4.37
C LEU A 149 27.03 0.07 -3.82
N ARG A 150 27.78 -0.94 -3.38
CA ARG A 150 29.15 -0.78 -2.89
C ARG A 150 30.20 -1.03 -3.98
N ALA A 151 29.79 -1.59 -5.12
CA ALA A 151 30.69 -1.98 -6.18
C ALA A 151 31.17 -0.80 -7.04
N VAL A 152 30.40 0.30 -7.06
CA VAL A 152 30.69 1.48 -7.88
C VAL A 152 30.29 2.76 -7.17
N ASN A 153 30.99 3.85 -7.48
CA ASN A 153 30.50 5.21 -7.23
C ASN A 153 29.84 5.73 -8.50
N ALA A 154 28.79 6.54 -8.38
CA ALA A 154 28.10 7.06 -9.56
C ALA A 154 27.52 8.46 -9.39
N LYS A 155 27.42 9.20 -10.50
CA LYS A 155 26.62 10.42 -10.65
C LYS A 155 25.78 10.31 -11.90
N LEU A 156 24.46 10.28 -11.72
CA LEU A 156 23.50 10.06 -12.80
C LEU A 156 22.60 11.28 -12.94
N LYS A 157 22.42 11.74 -14.17
CA LYS A 157 21.41 12.73 -14.56
C LYS A 157 20.58 12.13 -15.68
N LEU A 158 19.35 11.77 -15.38
CA LEU A 158 18.48 11.07 -16.32
C LEU A 158 17.24 11.91 -16.60
N SER A 159 16.83 11.99 -17.87
CA SER A 159 15.64 12.74 -18.29
C SER A 159 14.78 11.90 -19.23
N PHE A 160 13.55 11.60 -18.82
CA PHE A 160 12.65 10.76 -19.60
C PHE A 160 11.30 11.42 -19.85
N GLY A 161 10.74 11.16 -21.03
CA GLY A 161 9.36 11.55 -21.35
C GLY A 161 8.34 10.84 -20.45
N GLN A 162 8.58 9.56 -20.15
CA GLN A 162 7.81 8.77 -19.19
C GLN A 162 8.66 7.69 -18.50
N LEU A 163 8.27 7.36 -17.27
CA LEU A 163 8.74 6.23 -16.47
C LEU A 163 7.56 5.29 -16.24
N ILE A 164 7.77 4.01 -16.48
CA ILE A 164 6.79 2.94 -16.31
C ILE A 164 7.29 1.98 -15.25
N SER A 165 6.43 1.67 -14.27
CA SER A 165 6.67 0.67 -13.24
C SER A 165 5.36 -0.04 -12.90
N GLY A 166 5.23 -1.30 -13.30
CA GLY A 166 3.95 -2.00 -13.28
C GLY A 166 2.93 -1.29 -14.18
N ALA A 167 1.72 -1.06 -13.65
CA ALA A 167 0.69 -0.29 -14.34
C ALA A 167 0.84 1.24 -14.17
N VAL A 168 1.74 1.69 -13.29
CA VAL A 168 1.92 3.12 -12.99
C VAL A 168 2.80 3.75 -14.05
N THR A 169 2.32 4.86 -14.62
CA THR A 169 3.06 5.69 -15.57
C THR A 169 3.21 7.12 -15.03
N ALA A 170 4.45 7.59 -14.92
CA ALA A 170 4.79 8.96 -14.52
C ALA A 170 5.54 9.66 -15.66
N GLY A 171 5.36 10.95 -15.88
CA GLY A 171 6.11 11.66 -16.92
C GLY A 171 5.55 13.03 -17.28
N PRO A 172 6.40 14.01 -17.65
CA PRO A 172 7.87 13.95 -17.76
C PRO A 172 8.58 13.80 -16.40
N ILE A 173 9.79 13.22 -16.41
CA ILE A 173 10.56 12.95 -15.20
C ILE A 173 12.05 13.21 -15.39
N GLY A 174 12.65 13.93 -14.44
CA GLY A 174 14.09 14.09 -14.29
C GLY A 174 14.55 13.40 -13.01
N ILE A 175 15.59 12.57 -13.11
CA ILE A 175 16.19 11.85 -11.97
C ILE A 175 17.63 12.33 -11.83
N GLN A 176 17.97 12.83 -10.65
CA GLN A 176 19.36 13.08 -10.27
C GLN A 176 19.74 12.08 -9.19
N ALA A 177 20.80 11.29 -9.40
CA ALA A 177 21.24 10.31 -8.42
C ALA A 177 22.74 10.40 -8.19
N THR A 178 23.15 10.20 -6.94
CA THR A 178 24.54 10.06 -6.52
C THR A 178 24.68 8.77 -5.73
N LEU A 179 25.74 8.02 -6.02
CA LEU A 179 26.11 6.82 -5.29
C LEU A 179 27.57 6.98 -4.85
N SER A 180 27.80 6.95 -3.54
CA SER A 180 29.15 7.04 -3.01
C SER A 180 29.30 6.12 -1.81
N GLY A 181 30.26 5.20 -1.86
CA GLY A 181 30.59 4.31 -0.74
C GLY A 181 29.40 3.50 -0.22
N GLY A 182 28.52 3.01 -1.09
CA GLY A 182 27.31 2.28 -0.69
C GLY A 182 26.11 3.16 -0.32
N LYS A 183 26.20 4.49 -0.44
CA LYS A 183 25.12 5.43 -0.14
C LYS A 183 24.54 6.01 -1.42
N LEU A 184 23.32 5.61 -1.76
CA LEU A 184 22.54 6.15 -2.88
C LEU A 184 21.66 7.29 -2.38
N ASN A 185 21.69 8.43 -3.07
CA ASN A 185 20.68 9.48 -2.95
C ASN A 185 20.12 9.75 -4.34
N ALA A 186 18.81 9.66 -4.51
CA ALA A 186 18.11 9.91 -5.76
C ALA A 186 16.99 10.92 -5.54
N GLU A 187 16.86 11.87 -6.45
CA GLU A 187 15.88 12.95 -6.40
C GLU A 187 15.12 13.04 -7.71
N LEU A 188 13.80 13.11 -7.59
CA LEU A 188 12.84 13.30 -8.67
C LEU A 188 12.08 14.60 -8.38
N ALA A 189 12.37 15.65 -9.11
CA ALA A 189 11.72 16.94 -8.93
C ALA A 189 10.69 17.21 -10.01
N ASN A 190 9.56 17.81 -9.64
CA ASN A 190 8.50 18.27 -10.55
C ASN A 190 8.01 17.21 -11.54
N PHE A 191 7.95 15.94 -11.12
CA PHE A 191 7.41 14.88 -11.97
C PHE A 191 5.89 15.01 -12.05
N LYS A 192 5.31 14.61 -13.19
CA LYS A 192 3.85 14.55 -13.36
C LYS A 192 3.35 13.11 -13.22
N LEU A 193 2.21 12.95 -12.57
CA LEU A 193 1.61 11.64 -12.30
C LEU A 193 0.09 11.79 -12.16
N TYR A 194 -0.69 11.17 -13.05
CA TYR A 194 -2.16 11.25 -13.10
C TYR A 194 -2.68 12.69 -12.96
N ASN A 195 -2.27 13.61 -13.84
CA ASN A 195 -2.57 15.06 -13.79
C ASN A 195 -1.97 15.84 -12.61
N GLY A 196 -1.46 15.16 -11.59
CA GLY A 196 -0.79 15.76 -10.45
C GLY A 196 0.67 16.11 -10.72
N THR A 197 1.25 16.84 -9.78
CA THR A 197 2.69 17.18 -9.77
C THR A 197 3.27 16.83 -8.42
N GLY A 198 4.48 16.28 -8.43
CA GLY A 198 5.14 15.84 -7.21
C GLY A 198 6.66 15.95 -7.21
N ASN A 199 7.20 15.74 -6.02
CA ASN A 199 8.62 15.63 -5.74
C ASN A 199 8.85 14.37 -4.91
N ALA A 200 9.93 13.65 -5.18
CA ALA A 200 10.34 12.49 -4.40
C ALA A 200 11.85 12.50 -4.17
N SER A 201 12.27 12.03 -3.01
CA SER A 201 13.65 11.68 -2.75
C SER A 201 13.75 10.31 -2.08
N LEU A 202 14.73 9.54 -2.52
CA LEU A 202 15.06 8.22 -2.01
C LEU A 202 16.52 8.22 -1.58
N SER A 203 16.77 7.82 -0.35
CA SER A 203 18.13 7.52 0.12
C SER A 203 18.22 6.06 0.54
N VAL A 204 19.34 5.41 0.22
CA VAL A 204 19.66 4.05 0.65
C VAL A 204 21.09 4.04 1.15
N ASP A 205 21.29 3.73 2.41
CA ASP A 205 22.60 3.50 3.01
C ASP A 205 22.84 1.98 3.15
N ALA A 206 23.66 1.43 2.27
CA ALA A 206 24.09 0.04 2.28
C ALA A 206 25.54 -0.14 2.77
N SER A 207 26.12 0.89 3.40
CA SER A 207 27.50 0.83 3.91
C SER A 207 27.64 -0.10 5.13
N GLY A 208 26.57 -0.24 5.92
CA GLY A 208 26.51 -1.12 7.10
C GLY A 208 25.93 -2.51 6.82
N ALA A 209 25.91 -3.35 7.87
CA ALA A 209 25.34 -4.70 7.81
C ALA A 209 23.80 -4.70 7.65
N ALA A 210 23.13 -3.67 8.16
CA ALA A 210 21.69 -3.47 8.04
C ALA A 210 21.41 -2.23 7.15
N PRO A 211 21.04 -2.43 5.88
CA PRO A 211 20.74 -1.32 4.99
C PRO A 211 19.59 -0.47 5.53
N ARG A 212 19.74 0.85 5.44
CA ARG A 212 18.71 1.82 5.83
C ARG A 212 18.18 2.53 4.59
N GLN A 213 16.89 2.80 4.57
CA GLN A 213 16.22 3.50 3.47
C GLN A 213 15.44 4.69 4.04
N ALA A 214 15.40 5.79 3.30
CA ALA A 214 14.45 6.86 3.57
C ALA A 214 13.77 7.30 2.27
N LEU A 215 12.46 7.49 2.32
CA LEU A 215 11.62 7.94 1.22
C LEU A 215 10.87 9.19 1.67
N ARG A 216 11.04 10.27 0.91
CA ARG A 216 10.15 11.43 0.95
C ARG A 216 9.40 11.53 -0.35
N LEU A 217 8.09 11.75 -0.27
CA LEU A 217 7.22 11.92 -1.43
C LEU A 217 6.19 13.01 -1.11
N SER A 218 6.03 13.95 -2.01
CA SER A 218 4.94 14.92 -2.02
C SER A 218 4.30 14.86 -3.40
N LEU A 219 3.01 14.57 -3.48
CA LEU A 219 2.25 14.56 -4.72
C LEU A 219 0.94 15.28 -4.49
N ALA A 220 0.61 16.26 -5.34
CA ALA A 220 -0.61 17.05 -5.20
C ALA A 220 -1.40 17.07 -6.50
N LYS A 221 -2.72 17.21 -6.36
CA LYS A 221 -3.68 17.34 -7.45
C LYS A 221 -3.67 16.18 -8.44
N PHE A 222 -3.41 14.97 -7.96
CA PHE A 222 -3.45 13.77 -8.81
C PHE A 222 -4.86 13.18 -8.85
N ASP A 223 -5.23 12.53 -9.94
CA ASP A 223 -6.45 11.74 -10.04
C ASP A 223 -6.32 10.48 -9.17
N ALA A 224 -7.06 10.48 -8.05
CA ALA A 224 -6.93 9.45 -7.02
C ALA A 224 -7.37 8.07 -7.54
N TYR A 225 -8.45 8.03 -8.33
CA TYR A 225 -9.01 6.79 -8.84
C TYR A 225 -8.03 6.09 -9.79
N GLY A 226 -7.53 6.81 -10.81
CA GLY A 226 -6.58 6.26 -11.77
C GLY A 226 -5.29 5.80 -11.09
N PHE A 227 -4.75 6.62 -10.17
CA PHE A 227 -3.53 6.27 -9.45
C PHE A 227 -3.71 5.03 -8.56
N LEU A 228 -4.73 4.98 -7.71
CA LEU A 228 -4.94 3.87 -6.76
C LEU A 228 -5.28 2.56 -7.49
N LYS A 229 -6.02 2.64 -8.61
CA LYS A 229 -6.29 1.50 -9.49
C LYS A 229 -4.99 0.91 -10.01
N ASP A 230 -4.08 1.72 -10.55
CA ASP A 230 -2.88 1.22 -11.20
C ASP A 230 -1.77 0.86 -10.18
N ALA A 231 -1.67 1.59 -9.07
CA ALA A 231 -0.66 1.38 -8.05
C ALA A 231 -0.98 0.20 -7.12
N ALA A 232 -2.25 0.02 -6.74
CA ALA A 232 -2.66 -0.92 -5.70
C ALA A 232 -3.82 -1.84 -6.12
N GLY A 233 -4.43 -1.65 -7.29
CA GLY A 233 -5.67 -2.33 -7.67
C GLY A 233 -6.87 -1.85 -6.85
N PHE A 234 -6.77 -0.71 -6.18
CA PHE A 234 -7.80 -0.20 -5.29
C PHE A 234 -8.69 0.81 -6.02
N GLN A 235 -9.98 0.50 -6.17
CA GLN A 235 -10.90 1.24 -7.03
C GLN A 235 -12.00 1.98 -6.26
N SER A 236 -11.86 2.10 -4.94
CA SER A 236 -12.94 2.60 -4.07
C SER A 236 -12.93 4.11 -3.85
N ILE A 237 -11.86 4.83 -4.19
CA ILE A 237 -11.77 6.28 -3.94
C ILE A 237 -11.67 7.05 -5.26
N GLU A 238 -12.58 7.99 -5.44
CA GLU A 238 -12.56 9.00 -6.51
C GLU A 238 -12.18 10.37 -5.96
N GLY A 239 -11.74 11.26 -6.85
CA GLY A 239 -11.51 12.67 -6.54
C GLY A 239 -10.07 13.10 -6.77
N THR A 240 -9.76 14.31 -6.33
CA THR A 240 -8.43 14.90 -6.44
C THR A 240 -7.64 14.63 -5.17
N GLY A 241 -6.52 13.93 -5.30
CA GLY A 241 -5.67 13.53 -4.18
C GLY A 241 -4.49 14.46 -3.93
N ALA A 242 -4.05 14.49 -2.67
CA ALA A 242 -2.75 14.94 -2.23
C ALA A 242 -2.16 13.96 -1.20
N ILE A 243 -0.88 13.63 -1.36
CA ILE A 243 -0.14 12.69 -0.51
C ILE A 243 1.17 13.34 -0.10
N ALA A 244 1.49 13.26 1.19
CA ALA A 244 2.82 13.58 1.72
C ALA A 244 3.32 12.42 2.58
N ILE A 245 4.50 11.90 2.29
CA ILE A 245 5.12 10.76 2.99
C ILE A 245 6.55 11.17 3.36
N ASP A 246 6.96 10.91 4.59
CA ASP A 246 8.34 10.92 5.06
C ASP A 246 8.55 9.67 5.92
N LEU A 247 9.16 8.65 5.33
CA LEU A 247 9.32 7.34 5.96
C LEU A 247 10.77 6.88 5.92
N THR A 248 11.16 6.18 6.97
CA THR A 248 12.44 5.49 7.10
C THR A 248 12.20 4.02 7.36
N ALA A 249 13.09 3.17 6.87
CA ALA A 249 13.07 1.73 7.08
C ALA A 249 14.49 1.19 7.25
N SER A 250 14.58 -0.02 7.79
CA SER A 250 15.81 -0.81 7.79
C SER A 250 15.51 -2.27 7.55
N GLY A 251 16.35 -2.96 6.79
CA GLY A 251 16.18 -4.39 6.55
C GLY A 251 16.64 -4.81 5.16
N THR A 252 16.71 -6.13 4.96
CA THR A 252 17.15 -6.76 3.71
C THR A 252 16.05 -7.54 3.01
N SER A 253 14.79 -7.39 3.41
CA SER A 253 13.63 -8.00 2.75
C SER A 253 12.43 -7.05 2.87
N GLN A 254 11.39 -7.27 2.07
CA GLN A 254 10.19 -6.43 2.15
C GLN A 254 9.55 -6.52 3.54
N ARG A 255 9.45 -7.72 4.10
CA ARG A 255 8.90 -7.92 5.45
C ARG A 255 9.71 -7.18 6.51
N ALA A 256 11.04 -7.26 6.47
CA ALA A 256 11.91 -6.57 7.41
C ALA A 256 11.76 -5.06 7.32
N MET A 257 11.73 -4.51 6.10
CA MET A 257 11.54 -3.07 5.88
C MET A 257 10.20 -2.60 6.43
N VAL A 258 9.09 -3.27 6.09
CA VAL A 258 7.75 -2.88 6.55
C VAL A 258 7.63 -2.97 8.07
N SER A 259 8.23 -4.00 8.68
CA SER A 259 8.23 -4.17 10.15
C SER A 259 9.07 -3.11 10.88
N ALA A 260 10.05 -2.52 10.20
CA ALA A 260 10.92 -1.48 10.74
C ALA A 260 10.55 -0.07 10.25
N LEU A 261 9.40 0.12 9.60
CA LEU A 261 8.97 1.43 9.10
C LEU A 261 8.74 2.42 10.25
N ASN A 262 9.24 3.64 10.10
CA ASN A 262 8.99 4.76 11.00
C ASN A 262 8.82 6.06 10.21
N GLY A 263 8.03 7.01 10.72
CA GLY A 263 7.89 8.34 10.13
C GLY A 263 6.44 8.81 10.08
N THR A 264 6.06 9.52 9.03
CA THR A 264 4.72 10.10 8.87
C THR A 264 4.18 9.95 7.46
N ALA A 265 2.86 9.85 7.34
CA ALA A 265 2.15 9.92 6.08
C ALA A 265 0.88 10.77 6.23
N LYS A 266 0.53 11.56 5.22
CA LYS A 266 -0.69 12.34 5.15
C LYS A 266 -1.37 12.10 3.81
N LEU A 267 -2.67 11.85 3.86
CA LEU A 267 -3.53 11.59 2.70
C LEU A 267 -4.71 12.56 2.77
N GLU A 268 -4.97 13.25 1.67
CA GLU A 268 -6.13 14.15 1.52
C GLU A 268 -6.74 13.93 0.15
N PHE A 269 -8.06 13.84 0.09
CA PHE A 269 -8.84 13.71 -1.13
C PHE A 269 -9.96 14.74 -1.10
N THR A 270 -10.15 15.46 -2.19
CA THR A 270 -11.22 16.45 -2.31
C THR A 270 -12.10 16.18 -3.51
N ASP A 271 -13.33 16.67 -3.44
CA ASP A 271 -14.30 16.65 -4.54
C ASP A 271 -14.45 15.26 -5.17
N GLY A 272 -14.81 14.28 -4.34
CA GLY A 272 -14.72 12.87 -4.68
C GLY A 272 -15.89 12.04 -4.16
N ALA A 273 -15.74 10.73 -4.27
CA ALA A 273 -16.72 9.77 -3.78
C ALA A 273 -16.05 8.46 -3.34
N ILE A 274 -16.63 7.80 -2.34
CA ILE A 274 -16.30 6.42 -2.00
C ILE A 274 -17.22 5.51 -2.83
N ARG A 275 -16.66 4.76 -3.78
CA ARG A 275 -17.37 3.78 -4.60
C ARG A 275 -17.65 2.51 -3.81
N GLY A 276 -18.78 1.88 -4.12
CA GLY A 276 -19.20 0.63 -3.51
C GLY A 276 -19.80 0.79 -2.11
N MET A 277 -19.91 2.01 -1.59
CA MET A 277 -20.41 2.24 -0.24
C MET A 277 -21.35 3.43 -0.20
N ASN A 278 -22.60 3.19 0.19
CA ASN A 278 -23.53 4.24 0.61
C ASN A 278 -23.57 4.24 2.14
N ILE A 279 -22.74 5.09 2.77
CA ILE A 279 -22.56 5.10 4.23
C ILE A 279 -23.90 5.34 4.94
N ALA A 280 -24.77 6.20 4.41
CA ALA A 280 -26.09 6.45 4.99
C ALA A 280 -26.99 5.19 4.97
N LYS A 281 -26.99 4.45 3.86
CA LYS A 281 -27.70 3.17 3.73
C LYS A 281 -27.09 2.09 4.62
N THR A 282 -25.75 1.99 4.64
CA THR A 282 -24.99 1.09 5.52
C THR A 282 -25.34 1.32 6.98
N MET A 283 -25.39 2.57 7.43
CA MET A 283 -25.77 2.91 8.80
C MET A 283 -27.18 2.44 9.16
N ARG A 284 -28.12 2.47 8.21
CA ARG A 284 -29.45 1.91 8.39
C ARG A 284 -29.41 0.38 8.48
N SER A 285 -28.66 -0.28 7.60
CA SER A 285 -28.52 -1.74 7.58
C SER A 285 -27.78 -2.32 8.79
N LEU A 286 -26.84 -1.56 9.37
CA LEU A 286 -26.10 -1.97 10.57
C LEU A 286 -26.99 -2.14 11.82
N THR A 287 -28.24 -1.65 11.78
CA THR A 287 -29.26 -1.98 12.80
C THR A 287 -29.74 -3.43 12.73
N THR A 288 -29.40 -4.16 11.65
CA THR A 288 -29.89 -5.52 11.36
C THR A 288 -28.78 -6.57 11.22
N GLY A 289 -27.48 -6.21 11.22
CA GLY A 289 -26.39 -7.18 11.13
C GLY A 289 -24.97 -6.60 10.94
N ILE A 290 -23.96 -7.48 10.92
CA ILE A 290 -22.54 -7.18 10.66
C ILE A 290 -22.27 -7.20 9.15
N LEU A 291 -21.49 -6.26 8.64
CA LEU A 291 -21.05 -6.24 7.24
C LEU A 291 -19.63 -6.84 7.12
N ALA A 292 -19.41 -7.63 6.07
CA ALA A 292 -18.14 -8.31 5.82
C ALA A 292 -17.51 -7.89 4.50
N GLY A 293 -16.32 -7.30 4.56
CA GLY A 293 -15.56 -6.79 3.42
C GLY A 293 -15.93 -5.35 3.04
N TRP A 294 -15.22 -4.84 2.03
CA TRP A 294 -15.66 -3.67 1.28
C TRP A 294 -16.70 -4.15 0.25
N GLU A 295 -17.86 -3.49 0.14
CA GLU A 295 -18.85 -3.82 -0.91
C GLU A 295 -18.36 -3.30 -2.28
N GLU A 296 -17.43 -4.00 -2.93
CA GLU A 296 -16.79 -3.50 -4.16
C GLU A 296 -17.67 -3.58 -5.42
N SER A 297 -18.80 -4.29 -5.37
CA SER A 297 -19.68 -4.55 -6.53
C SER A 297 -20.95 -3.68 -6.59
N GLY A 298 -21.11 -2.73 -5.66
CA GLY A 298 -22.27 -1.84 -5.64
C GLY A 298 -22.15 -0.69 -6.64
N THR A 299 -23.27 -0.34 -7.29
CA THR A 299 -23.43 0.96 -7.99
C THR A 299 -23.54 2.15 -7.04
N GLU A 300 -23.60 1.85 -5.74
CA GLU A 300 -23.75 2.80 -4.65
C GLU A 300 -22.43 3.56 -4.41
N LYS A 301 -22.54 4.83 -4.03
CA LYS A 301 -21.40 5.67 -3.67
C LYS A 301 -21.77 6.68 -2.59
N THR A 302 -20.76 7.17 -1.87
CA THR A 302 -20.90 8.28 -0.92
C THR A 302 -20.02 9.43 -1.37
N ASP A 303 -20.66 10.51 -1.81
CA ASP A 303 -19.96 11.72 -2.23
C ASP A 303 -19.38 12.48 -1.02
N PHE A 304 -18.19 13.06 -1.19
CA PHE A 304 -17.50 13.88 -0.20
C PHE A 304 -16.87 15.13 -0.83
N ALA A 305 -16.85 16.21 -0.06
CA ALA A 305 -16.03 17.39 -0.34
C ALA A 305 -14.59 17.19 0.14
N ALA A 306 -14.39 16.51 1.27
CA ALA A 306 -13.07 16.17 1.80
C ALA A 306 -13.06 14.79 2.47
N LEU A 307 -11.98 14.03 2.28
CA LEU A 307 -11.67 12.78 2.96
C LEU A 307 -10.16 12.75 3.24
N GLY A 308 -9.75 12.60 4.49
CA GLY A 308 -8.32 12.65 4.80
C GLY A 308 -7.96 12.05 6.15
N ALA A 309 -6.66 11.81 6.34
CA ALA A 309 -6.07 11.35 7.59
C ALA A 309 -4.55 11.59 7.60
N SER A 310 -4.00 11.82 8.78
CA SER A 310 -2.56 11.84 9.07
C SER A 310 -2.18 10.63 9.90
N PHE A 311 -1.06 10.02 9.57
CA PHE A 311 -0.52 8.83 10.22
C PHE A 311 0.86 9.10 10.79
N VAL A 312 1.07 8.70 12.05
CA VAL A 312 2.39 8.48 12.63
C VAL A 312 2.69 7.00 12.53
N VAL A 313 3.85 6.64 11.98
CA VAL A 313 4.28 5.26 11.81
C VAL A 313 5.43 4.96 12.77
N ALA A 314 5.30 3.91 13.56
CA ALA A 314 6.34 3.42 14.45
C ALA A 314 6.40 1.89 14.38
N LYS A 315 7.58 1.35 14.03
CA LYS A 315 7.83 -0.10 13.91
C LYS A 315 6.75 -0.83 13.10
N GLY A 316 6.41 -0.27 11.94
CA GLY A 316 5.41 -0.84 11.03
C GLY A 316 3.96 -0.68 11.47
N GLN A 317 3.67 -0.04 12.60
CA GLN A 317 2.30 0.30 12.99
C GLN A 317 2.02 1.76 12.69
N ALA A 318 1.01 2.04 11.88
CA ALA A 318 0.54 3.38 11.56
C ALA A 318 -0.67 3.74 12.44
N GLN A 319 -0.63 4.86 13.14
CA GLN A 319 -1.74 5.37 13.95
C GLN A 319 -2.24 6.71 13.44
N THR A 320 -3.56 6.91 13.47
CA THR A 320 -4.22 8.17 13.13
C THR A 320 -5.26 8.52 14.19
N SER A 321 -5.45 9.82 14.41
CA SER A 321 -6.46 10.39 15.30
C SER A 321 -7.33 11.46 14.64
N ASP A 322 -7.14 11.69 13.34
CA ASP A 322 -7.71 12.80 12.58
C ASP A 322 -8.35 12.34 11.25
N LEU A 323 -8.74 11.05 11.18
CA LEU A 323 -9.52 10.54 10.05
C LEU A 323 -10.83 11.33 9.97
N HIS A 324 -11.13 11.85 8.79
CA HIS A 324 -12.34 12.64 8.58
C HIS A 324 -12.92 12.42 7.18
N LEU A 325 -14.23 12.56 7.09
CA LEU A 325 -14.99 12.67 5.85
C LEU A 325 -16.00 13.80 6.03
N ALA A 326 -16.00 14.75 5.12
CA ALA A 326 -16.99 15.81 5.04
C ALA A 326 -17.70 15.71 3.69
N GLY A 327 -18.97 15.31 3.70
CA GLY A 327 -19.81 15.22 2.51
C GLY A 327 -21.16 15.91 2.68
N PRO A 328 -21.93 16.04 1.58
CA PRO A 328 -23.24 16.69 1.60
C PRO A 328 -24.27 15.98 2.47
N LEU A 329 -24.19 14.64 2.55
CA LEU A 329 -25.15 13.80 3.27
C LEU A 329 -24.57 13.19 4.55
N VAL A 330 -23.25 13.01 4.60
CA VAL A 330 -22.55 12.33 5.69
C VAL A 330 -21.34 13.14 6.12
N ARG A 331 -21.17 13.30 7.43
CA ARG A 331 -19.89 13.68 8.05
C ARG A 331 -19.39 12.52 8.89
N MET A 332 -18.09 12.31 8.98
CA MET A 332 -17.51 11.25 9.78
C MET A 332 -16.18 11.72 10.34
N THR A 333 -15.93 11.38 11.59
CA THR A 333 -14.60 11.48 12.21
C THR A 333 -14.18 10.12 12.70
N GLY A 334 -12.88 9.88 12.89
CA GLY A 334 -12.41 8.61 13.40
C GLY A 334 -10.96 8.62 13.83
N ALA A 335 -10.60 7.52 14.49
CA ALA A 335 -9.26 7.23 14.93
C ALA A 335 -9.00 5.73 14.81
N GLY A 336 -7.74 5.33 14.75
CA GLY A 336 -7.39 3.92 14.69
C GLY A 336 -5.96 3.66 14.31
N ASN A 337 -5.69 2.41 13.99
CA ASN A 337 -4.37 1.96 13.59
C ASN A 337 -4.42 0.97 12.42
N VAL A 338 -3.28 0.86 11.74
CA VAL A 338 -2.99 -0.12 10.71
C VAL A 338 -1.68 -0.80 11.09
N ASP A 339 -1.70 -2.11 11.23
CA ASP A 339 -0.51 -2.95 11.33
C ASP A 339 -0.09 -3.32 9.91
N LEU A 340 0.96 -2.65 9.42
CA LEU A 340 1.45 -2.84 8.05
C LEU A 340 2.02 -4.25 7.86
N PRO A 341 2.85 -4.82 8.78
CA PRO A 341 3.33 -6.20 8.67
C PRO A 341 2.24 -7.26 8.55
N THR A 342 1.18 -7.17 9.38
CA THR A 342 0.09 -8.15 9.37
C THR A 342 -1.04 -7.78 8.42
N GLN A 343 -0.96 -6.61 7.77
CA GLN A 343 -1.95 -6.12 6.82
C GLN A 343 -3.34 -6.00 7.44
N ALA A 344 -3.39 -5.63 8.71
CA ALA A 344 -4.62 -5.51 9.50
C ALA A 344 -4.90 -4.06 9.87
N LEU A 345 -6.17 -3.71 9.94
CA LEU A 345 -6.63 -2.40 10.40
C LEU A 345 -7.57 -2.56 11.59
N LYS A 346 -7.65 -1.50 12.39
CA LYS A 346 -8.70 -1.31 13.39
C LYS A 346 -9.00 0.18 13.52
N PHE A 347 -10.12 0.60 12.97
CA PHE A 347 -10.64 1.96 13.08
C PHE A 347 -11.93 1.98 13.89
N ARG A 348 -12.10 3.07 14.62
CA ARG A 348 -13.38 3.48 15.19
C ARG A 348 -13.77 4.78 14.51
N VAL A 349 -14.93 4.80 13.88
CA VAL A 349 -15.46 5.96 13.17
C VAL A 349 -16.83 6.35 13.69
N GLU A 350 -17.18 7.62 13.58
CA GLU A 350 -18.41 8.21 14.07
C GLU A 350 -19.11 8.94 12.92
N PRO A 351 -19.81 8.20 12.04
CA PRO A 351 -20.58 8.80 10.96
C PRO A 351 -21.84 9.48 11.50
N GLN A 352 -22.15 10.63 10.93
CA GLN A 352 -23.29 11.48 11.25
C GLN A 352 -24.01 11.85 9.95
N VAL A 353 -25.32 11.61 9.88
CA VAL A 353 -26.15 12.02 8.73
C VAL A 353 -26.60 13.46 8.94
N VAL A 354 -26.23 14.36 8.02
CA VAL A 354 -26.42 15.82 8.18
C VAL A 354 -27.75 16.35 7.60
N ALA A 355 -28.43 15.58 6.75
CA ALA A 355 -29.68 15.98 6.10
C ALA A 355 -30.81 14.95 6.31
N SER A 356 -32.06 15.42 6.33
CA SER A 356 -33.23 14.55 6.19
C SER A 356 -33.20 13.95 4.78
N LEU A 357 -33.34 12.63 4.67
CA LEU A 357 -33.45 11.94 3.37
C LEU A 357 -34.89 12.02 2.84
N GLU A 358 -35.48 13.22 2.85
CA GLU A 358 -36.81 13.48 2.30
C GLU A 358 -36.76 13.32 0.77
N GLY A 359 -37.33 12.21 0.27
CA GLY A 359 -37.45 11.94 -1.17
C GLY A 359 -37.04 10.55 -1.64
N GLN A 360 -36.41 9.72 -0.79
CA GLN A 360 -35.99 8.34 -1.15
C GLN A 360 -36.82 7.22 -0.47
N GLY A 361 -38.08 7.50 -0.11
CA GLY A 361 -39.05 6.47 0.28
C GLY A 361 -38.94 5.92 1.72
N GLY A 362 -38.23 6.58 2.64
CA GLY A 362 -38.17 6.19 4.05
C GLY A 362 -38.74 7.26 4.98
N LYS A 363 -39.80 6.93 5.74
CA LYS A 363 -40.49 7.82 6.71
C LYS A 363 -39.72 8.01 8.04
N THR A 364 -38.40 7.98 8.04
CA THR A 364 -37.60 8.06 9.27
C THR A 364 -36.56 9.15 9.15
N ASP A 365 -36.71 10.18 9.99
CA ASP A 365 -35.81 11.32 10.06
C ASP A 365 -34.48 10.88 10.70
N LEU A 366 -33.48 10.59 9.88
CA LEU A 366 -32.17 10.09 10.33
C LEU A 366 -31.19 11.23 10.67
N LYS A 367 -31.67 12.47 10.64
CA LYS A 367 -30.87 13.66 10.90
C LYS A 367 -30.26 13.58 12.30
N GLY A 368 -28.93 13.57 12.37
CA GLY A 368 -28.18 13.52 13.62
C GLY A 368 -27.89 12.12 14.18
N LEU A 369 -28.29 11.02 13.52
CA LEU A 369 -27.97 9.66 13.99
C LEU A 369 -26.46 9.42 13.91
N SER A 370 -25.84 9.25 15.08
CA SER A 370 -24.42 8.93 15.24
C SER A 370 -24.27 7.59 15.94
N VAL A 371 -24.16 6.50 15.17
CA VAL A 371 -23.79 5.19 15.73
C VAL A 371 -22.30 4.99 15.48
N PRO A 372 -21.45 4.92 16.51
CA PRO A 372 -20.05 4.61 16.31
C PRO A 372 -19.90 3.24 15.66
N VAL A 373 -19.02 3.13 14.67
CA VAL A 373 -18.76 1.92 13.88
C VAL A 373 -17.31 1.52 14.06
N VAL A 374 -17.08 0.21 14.21
CA VAL A 374 -15.75 -0.38 14.18
C VAL A 374 -15.51 -1.03 12.84
N ILE A 375 -14.34 -0.76 12.25
CA ILE A 375 -13.83 -1.37 11.02
C ILE A 375 -12.55 -2.10 11.42
N ALA A 376 -12.55 -3.44 11.40
CA ALA A 376 -11.43 -4.22 11.90
C ALA A 376 -11.14 -5.48 11.09
N GLY A 377 -9.89 -5.94 11.08
CA GLY A 377 -9.45 -7.17 10.42
C GLY A 377 -8.50 -6.90 9.25
N PRO A 378 -8.30 -7.88 8.35
CA PRO A 378 -7.44 -7.71 7.18
C PRO A 378 -7.89 -6.54 6.32
N TRP A 379 -6.98 -5.67 5.90
CA TRP A 379 -7.33 -4.44 5.18
C TRP A 379 -8.01 -4.67 3.82
N ALA A 380 -7.86 -5.87 3.26
CA ALA A 380 -8.43 -6.28 1.98
C ALA A 380 -9.89 -6.70 2.14
N LYS A 381 -10.27 -7.15 3.34
CA LYS A 381 -11.61 -7.63 3.66
C LYS A 381 -11.90 -7.42 5.15
N PRO A 382 -12.10 -6.17 5.60
CA PRO A 382 -12.37 -5.89 6.99
C PRO A 382 -13.81 -6.25 7.37
N SER A 383 -14.08 -6.44 8.65
CA SER A 383 -15.43 -6.51 9.20
C SER A 383 -15.86 -5.13 9.70
N ILE A 384 -17.10 -4.74 9.38
CA ILE A 384 -17.69 -3.45 9.73
C ILE A 384 -18.93 -3.71 10.60
N TYR A 385 -18.93 -3.22 11.83
CA TYR A 385 -20.00 -3.48 12.80
C TYR A 385 -20.24 -2.31 13.76
N PRO A 386 -21.45 -2.16 14.33
CA PRO A 386 -21.70 -1.15 15.37
C PRO A 386 -20.83 -1.40 16.59
N ASP A 387 -20.34 -0.33 17.21
CA ASP A 387 -19.61 -0.44 18.47
C ASP A 387 -20.56 -0.67 19.66
N ILE A 388 -21.07 -1.89 19.78
CA ILE A 388 -21.93 -2.29 20.91
C ILE A 388 -21.14 -2.22 22.23
N ALA A 389 -19.84 -2.55 22.20
CA ALA A 389 -19.00 -2.56 23.39
C ALA A 389 -18.84 -1.16 24.01
N GLY A 390 -18.55 -0.12 23.21
CA GLY A 390 -18.47 1.24 23.75
C GLY A 390 -19.82 1.81 24.16
N ILE A 391 -20.93 1.41 23.52
CA ILE A 391 -22.30 1.77 23.96
C ILE A 391 -22.57 1.19 25.37
N LEU A 392 -22.19 -0.06 25.62
CA LEU A 392 -22.37 -0.70 26.93
C LEU A 392 -21.43 -0.15 28.01
N GLN A 393 -20.24 0.31 27.63
CA GLN A 393 -19.27 0.92 28.55
C GLN A 393 -19.64 2.35 28.95
N ASN A 394 -20.30 3.11 28.05
CA ASN A 394 -20.80 4.45 28.35
C ASN A 394 -22.29 4.61 27.97
N PRO A 395 -23.19 3.94 28.71
CA PRO A 395 -24.61 3.96 28.40
C PRO A 395 -25.19 5.37 28.52
N ALA A 396 -24.68 6.20 29.42
CA ALA A 396 -25.13 7.58 29.59
C ALA A 396 -24.92 8.44 28.32
N ALA A 397 -23.77 8.31 27.64
CA ALA A 397 -23.53 9.00 26.38
C ALA A 397 -24.45 8.51 25.25
N ALA A 398 -24.70 7.19 25.20
CA ALA A 398 -25.65 6.60 24.25
C ALA A 398 -27.09 7.07 24.49
N TYR A 399 -27.53 7.16 25.76
CA TYR A 399 -28.82 7.74 26.13
C TYR A 399 -28.93 9.23 25.79
N GLN A 400 -27.85 10.01 25.95
CA GLN A 400 -27.83 11.41 25.52
C GLN A 400 -27.91 11.57 24.01
N GLN A 401 -27.27 10.68 23.23
CA GLN A 401 -27.44 10.63 21.78
C GLN A 401 -28.88 10.28 21.41
N LEU A 402 -29.50 9.31 22.07
CA LEU A 402 -30.92 8.97 21.88
C LEU A 402 -31.86 10.15 22.22
N ASN A 403 -31.59 10.88 23.30
CA ASN A 403 -32.38 12.06 23.66
C ASN A 403 -32.22 13.21 22.65
N LYS A 404 -31.02 13.39 22.08
CA LYS A 404 -30.74 14.38 21.02
C LYS A 404 -31.40 14.00 19.68
N LEU A 405 -31.70 12.72 19.46
CA LEU A 405 -32.43 12.19 18.31
C LEU A 405 -33.96 12.37 18.40
N GLY A 406 -34.41 13.23 19.33
CA GLY A 406 -35.81 13.50 19.52
C GLY A 406 -36.46 12.51 20.47
N GLY A 407 -36.30 12.76 21.78
CA GLY A 407 -37.13 12.18 22.85
C GLY A 407 -38.64 12.48 22.74
N GLY A 408 -39.17 12.74 21.53
CA GLY A 408 -40.57 13.00 21.22
C GLY A 408 -41.20 12.00 20.23
N LEU A 409 -40.49 10.96 19.76
CA LEU A 409 -41.04 9.96 18.82
C LEU A 409 -41.67 8.71 19.47
N VAL A 410 -41.78 8.68 20.80
CA VAL A 410 -42.65 7.72 21.51
C VAL A 410 -44.00 8.38 21.83
N SER A 411 -44.62 9.02 20.85
CA SER A 411 -46.08 9.16 20.85
C SER A 411 -46.63 8.02 20.00
N LEU A 412 -46.97 6.91 20.66
CA LEU A 412 -47.69 5.82 20.01
C LEU A 412 -48.99 6.38 19.39
N PRO A 413 -49.26 6.15 18.09
CA PRO A 413 -50.57 6.43 17.53
C PRO A 413 -51.58 5.49 18.21
N GLY A 414 -52.46 6.04 19.05
CA GLY A 414 -53.49 5.26 19.75
C GLY A 414 -53.72 5.60 21.23
N ALA A 415 -52.97 6.53 21.82
CA ALA A 415 -53.13 6.93 23.23
C ALA A 415 -54.37 7.81 23.53
N GLY A 416 -55.47 7.65 22.79
CA GLY A 416 -56.76 8.30 23.04
C GLY A 416 -57.86 7.35 23.54
N SER A 417 -57.60 6.04 23.67
CA SER A 417 -58.66 5.05 23.90
C SER A 417 -58.24 3.86 24.77
N LEU A 418 -57.48 4.09 25.83
CA LEU A 418 -57.34 3.10 26.91
C LEU A 418 -57.47 3.84 28.24
N GLY A 419 -58.71 3.94 28.70
CA GLY A 419 -59.03 4.35 30.05
C GLY A 419 -58.36 3.45 31.08
N SER A 420 -57.98 4.07 32.21
CA SER A 420 -57.81 3.45 33.52
C SER A 420 -57.08 2.09 33.54
N THR A 421 -55.75 2.12 33.59
CA THR A 421 -54.98 1.13 34.34
C THR A 421 -53.64 1.75 34.73
N GLY A 422 -53.68 2.60 35.75
CA GLY A 422 -52.48 3.02 36.44
C GLY A 422 -51.94 1.85 37.26
N SER A 423 -50.83 1.24 36.84
CA SER A 423 -49.93 0.45 37.72
C SER A 423 -48.76 -0.23 36.99
N ILE A 424 -48.04 0.42 36.07
CA ILE A 424 -46.79 -0.17 35.53
C ILE A 424 -45.60 0.79 35.33
N ALA A 425 -45.77 2.11 35.51
CA ALA A 425 -44.67 3.08 35.34
C ALA A 425 -44.12 3.69 36.64
N GLY A 426 -44.62 3.28 37.82
CA GLY A 426 -44.30 3.92 39.10
C GLY A 426 -43.09 3.38 39.88
N GLY A 427 -42.41 2.32 39.42
CA GLY A 427 -41.45 1.59 40.26
C GLY A 427 -40.00 1.50 39.76
N LEU A 428 -39.69 1.94 38.55
CA LEU A 428 -38.40 1.64 37.92
C LEU A 428 -37.27 2.62 38.31
N ILE A 429 -37.62 3.79 38.84
CA ILE A 429 -36.65 4.75 39.37
C ILE A 429 -37.18 5.27 40.70
N GLN A 430 -36.41 5.03 41.76
CA GLN A 430 -36.62 5.63 43.08
C GLN A 430 -35.33 6.37 43.46
N ASN A 431 -35.43 7.68 43.72
CA ASN A 431 -34.31 8.54 44.11
C ASN A 431 -33.09 8.48 43.16
N GLY A 432 -33.31 8.50 41.84
CA GLY A 432 -32.23 8.66 40.85
C GLY A 432 -31.30 7.44 40.66
N LYS A 433 -31.69 6.26 41.14
CA LYS A 433 -31.00 4.98 40.85
C LYS A 433 -31.99 3.92 40.34
N LEU A 434 -31.52 3.06 39.44
CA LEU A 434 -32.26 1.92 38.89
C LEU A 434 -32.52 0.86 39.97
N ASN A 435 -33.77 0.50 40.18
CA ASN A 435 -34.14 -0.59 41.09
C ASN A 435 -33.94 -1.95 40.40
N LYS A 436 -32.85 -2.64 40.71
CA LYS A 436 -32.48 -3.93 40.11
C LYS A 436 -33.47 -5.07 40.43
N GLY A 437 -34.25 -4.97 41.51
CA GLY A 437 -35.27 -5.97 41.86
C GLY A 437 -36.49 -5.94 40.94
N ALA A 438 -36.91 -4.73 40.51
CA ALA A 438 -38.05 -4.55 39.61
C ALA A 438 -37.78 -5.06 38.18
N LEU A 439 -36.51 -5.10 37.75
CA LEU A 439 -36.08 -5.65 36.46
C LEU A 439 -36.16 -7.18 36.41
N GLN A 440 -35.88 -7.87 37.51
CA GLN A 440 -35.97 -9.34 37.58
C GLN A 440 -37.42 -9.82 37.59
N GLU A 441 -38.32 -9.15 38.31
CA GLU A 441 -39.76 -9.52 38.31
C GLU A 441 -40.46 -9.19 36.98
N GLY A 442 -40.07 -8.08 36.33
CA GLY A 442 -40.61 -7.70 35.02
C GLY A 442 -40.16 -8.63 33.87
N ALA A 443 -38.90 -9.08 33.90
CA ALA A 443 -38.36 -9.99 32.88
C ALA A 443 -39.00 -11.39 32.95
N ILE A 444 -39.30 -11.91 34.15
CA ILE A 444 -39.89 -13.24 34.33
C ILE A 444 -41.39 -13.24 33.94
N LYS A 445 -42.13 -12.16 34.22
CA LYS A 445 -43.54 -12.04 33.79
C LYS A 445 -43.70 -11.78 32.29
N GLY A 446 -42.78 -11.02 31.67
CA GLY A 446 -42.80 -10.75 30.23
C GLY A 446 -42.49 -11.97 29.36
N LEU A 447 -41.58 -12.85 29.82
CA LEU A 447 -41.25 -14.09 29.11
C LEU A 447 -42.39 -15.12 29.18
N GLY A 448 -43.16 -15.17 30.28
CA GLY A 448 -44.32 -16.07 30.40
C GLY A 448 -45.50 -15.76 29.46
N GLN A 449 -45.67 -14.49 29.05
CA GLN A 449 -46.71 -14.11 28.09
C GLN A 449 -46.29 -14.30 26.62
N LEU A 450 -44.99 -14.30 26.31
CA LEU A 450 -44.49 -14.51 24.95
C LEU A 450 -44.42 -16.00 24.55
N LEU A 451 -44.48 -16.91 25.52
CA LEU A 451 -44.45 -18.37 25.33
C LEU A 451 -45.84 -19.03 25.42
N GLY A 452 -46.91 -18.26 25.66
CA GLY A 452 -48.24 -18.77 25.98
C GLY A 452 -49.23 -18.90 24.81
N ASN A 453 -48.84 -18.60 23.57
CA ASN A 453 -49.79 -18.66 22.45
C ASN A 453 -49.15 -19.16 21.15
N GLN A 454 -48.94 -20.48 21.06
CA GLN A 454 -49.25 -21.28 19.87
C GLN A 454 -49.02 -22.76 20.18
N GLY A 455 -50.12 -23.51 20.31
CA GLY A 455 -50.10 -24.97 20.32
C GLY A 455 -49.97 -25.52 18.90
N GLY A 456 -49.17 -26.58 18.75
CA GLY A 456 -49.06 -27.37 17.53
C GLY A 456 -47.87 -28.33 17.63
N GLY A 457 -48.13 -29.58 17.98
CA GLY A 457 -47.13 -30.52 18.49
C GLY A 457 -46.08 -31.05 17.50
N ALA A 458 -44.93 -31.40 18.07
CA ALA A 458 -44.08 -32.52 17.66
C ALA A 458 -43.19 -32.88 18.85
N GLN A 459 -43.15 -34.18 19.19
CA GLN A 459 -42.41 -34.74 20.33
C GLN A 459 -40.89 -34.55 20.18
N ALA A 460 -40.22 -34.25 21.30
CA ALA A 460 -38.76 -34.36 21.44
C ALA A 460 -38.39 -35.70 22.11
N PRO A 461 -37.25 -36.32 21.76
CA PRO A 461 -36.83 -37.61 22.29
C PRO A 461 -36.29 -37.49 23.72
N VAL A 462 -36.57 -38.51 24.52
CA VAL A 462 -36.05 -38.72 25.87
C VAL A 462 -34.57 -39.09 25.79
N VAL A 463 -33.72 -38.42 26.58
CA VAL A 463 -32.37 -38.90 26.91
C VAL A 463 -32.26 -38.92 28.43
N ASP A 464 -32.08 -40.13 28.95
CA ASP A 464 -31.95 -40.45 30.36
C ASP A 464 -30.77 -39.72 31.02
N GLN A 465 -31.03 -39.14 32.19
CA GLN A 465 -30.00 -38.68 33.12
C GLN A 465 -29.62 -39.83 34.04
N GLN A 466 -28.33 -40.20 34.05
CA GLN A 466 -27.74 -41.05 35.07
C GLN A 466 -26.79 -40.18 35.94
N PRO A 467 -26.85 -40.26 37.28
CA PRO A 467 -26.12 -39.34 38.15
C PRO A 467 -24.64 -39.72 38.29
N VAL A 468 -23.77 -38.69 38.35
CA VAL A 468 -22.33 -38.83 38.59
C VAL A 468 -22.03 -38.75 40.09
N ASP A 469 -21.30 -39.76 40.59
CA ASP A 469 -20.90 -39.97 41.99
C ASP A 469 -19.69 -39.08 42.37
N PRO A 470 -19.73 -38.30 43.48
CA PRO A 470 -18.67 -37.39 43.86
C PRO A 470 -17.62 -38.07 44.76
N ALA A 471 -16.66 -38.76 44.14
CA ALA A 471 -15.46 -39.18 44.84
C ALA A 471 -14.27 -39.33 43.89
N GLN A 472 -13.56 -38.24 43.56
CA GLN A 472 -12.09 -38.22 43.46
C GLN A 472 -11.59 -36.79 43.68
N VAL A 473 -11.06 -36.58 44.88
CA VAL A 473 -10.41 -35.36 45.36
C VAL A 473 -8.89 -35.61 45.36
N GLN A 474 -8.17 -34.78 44.60
CA GLN A 474 -6.84 -34.21 44.90
C GLN A 474 -5.51 -34.97 44.61
N PRO A 475 -4.35 -34.27 44.58
CA PRO A 475 -3.47 -34.16 43.40
C PRO A 475 -2.00 -34.61 43.64
N LYS A 476 -1.11 -34.52 42.64
CA LYS A 476 0.32 -34.12 42.84
C LYS A 476 1.10 -33.87 41.52
N PRO A 477 2.24 -33.14 41.57
CA PRO A 477 2.96 -32.50 40.46
C PRO A 477 4.21 -33.29 40.00
N ASP A 478 4.85 -32.90 38.90
CA ASP A 478 6.33 -32.77 38.87
C ASP A 478 6.93 -32.05 37.64
N GLN A 479 8.10 -31.46 37.90
CA GLN A 479 8.97 -30.63 37.06
C GLN A 479 10.00 -31.45 36.22
N PRO A 480 10.86 -30.83 35.39
CA PRO A 480 11.46 -31.43 34.18
C PRO A 480 12.84 -32.09 34.39
N LYS A 481 13.26 -32.94 33.44
CA LYS A 481 14.67 -33.38 33.30
C LYS A 481 15.21 -33.26 31.88
N ALA A 482 16.36 -32.61 31.79
CA ALA A 482 17.29 -32.58 30.68
C ALA A 482 17.90 -33.97 30.40
N LYS A 483 18.34 -34.19 29.15
CA LYS A 483 19.51 -35.03 28.84
C LYS A 483 20.11 -34.69 27.47
N LEU A 484 21.41 -34.37 27.50
CA LEU A 484 22.35 -34.42 26.37
C LEU A 484 22.37 -35.81 25.73
N LYS A 485 22.67 -35.88 24.43
CA LYS A 485 23.66 -36.81 23.89
C LYS A 485 24.20 -36.34 22.53
N SER A 486 25.52 -36.31 22.46
CA SER A 486 26.39 -36.28 21.30
C SER A 486 26.37 -37.62 20.55
N SER A 487 26.37 -37.57 19.22
CA SER A 487 27.28 -38.30 18.31
C SER A 487 26.99 -37.86 16.88
#